data_AF-A0A1Q6V714-F1
#
_entry.id   AF-A0A1Q6V714-F1
#
_cell.length_a   1.000
_cell.length_b   1.000
_cell.length_c   1.000
_cell.angle_alpha   90.00
_cell.angle_beta   90.00
_cell.angle_gamma   90.00
#
_symmetry.space_group_name_H-M   'P 1'
#
loop_
_entity.id
_entity.type
_entity.pdbx_description
1 polymer ?
#
loop_
_entity_poly.entity_id
_entity_poly.type
_entity_poly.pdbx_seq_one_letter_code
_entity_poly.pdbx_strand_id
1 'polypeptide(L)'
;MHITAAEERQDSPDTIGLPRKHGARILFAIARDPRTIFASWNIDWPALFEKVVPVDRQVHLRLHRADGLEEKTVAVEPLAAMHYLTTSGTPASYRVEIGYYEPADVWHSVAMSHEIVTPPDDIAETADVDLATIPFHIGFQQLLDFFGASNGTALATVMSQFQKRVLSEQPKALSGEEKEILRKLRSSVSEIAAARRAFNKIAREKLARRTRALLDFTSTSPSRGFEGDWVSVGS
;
A
#
# COMPACT_ATOMS: atom_id res chain seq x y z
N MET A 1 -17.78 14.76 -72.26
CA MET A 1 -17.69 13.96 -71.02
C MET A 1 -16.24 13.90 -70.60
N HIS A 2 -15.96 14.20 -69.33
CA HIS A 2 -14.66 14.52 -68.77
C HIS A 2 -13.72 13.32 -68.60
N ILE A 3 -12.42 13.62 -68.66
CA ILE A 3 -11.25 12.79 -68.34
C ILE A 3 -10.93 12.89 -66.83
N THR A 4 -10.58 11.77 -66.19
CA THR A 4 -9.56 11.62 -65.11
C THR A 4 -9.44 10.12 -64.77
N ALA A 5 -8.30 9.45 -64.97
CA ALA A 5 -7.04 9.45 -64.21
C ALA A 5 -7.07 8.52 -62.97
N ALA A 6 -5.96 7.79 -62.82
CA ALA A 6 -5.71 6.65 -61.96
C ALA A 6 -5.86 6.88 -60.45
N GLU A 7 -6.17 5.81 -59.71
CA GLU A 7 -5.48 5.48 -58.45
C GLU A 7 -5.76 4.02 -58.07
N GLU A 8 -4.73 3.18 -58.20
CA GLU A 8 -4.60 1.96 -57.40
C GLU A 8 -4.64 2.35 -55.93
N ARG A 9 -5.63 1.84 -55.19
CA ARG A 9 -5.54 1.76 -53.73
C ARG A 9 -5.41 0.30 -53.34
N GLN A 10 -4.15 -0.12 -53.28
CA GLN A 10 -3.70 -1.17 -52.38
C GLN A 10 -3.97 -0.69 -50.95
N ASP A 11 -5.05 -1.17 -50.35
CA ASP A 11 -5.27 -1.01 -48.91
C ASP A 11 -4.83 -2.31 -48.24
N SER A 12 -3.64 -2.24 -47.65
CA SER A 12 -3.02 -3.32 -46.89
C SER A 12 -3.83 -3.59 -45.62
N PRO A 13 -4.26 -4.83 -45.34
CA PRO A 13 -4.59 -5.19 -43.99
C PRO A 13 -3.27 -5.47 -43.27
N ASP A 14 -2.53 -4.42 -42.92
CA ASP A 14 -1.52 -4.48 -41.86
C ASP A 14 -2.26 -4.61 -40.52
N THR A 15 -2.92 -5.76 -40.35
CA THR A 15 -3.17 -6.30 -39.03
C THR A 15 -1.79 -6.76 -38.57
N ILE A 16 -1.01 -5.84 -38.01
CA ILE A 16 0.16 -6.18 -37.21
C ILE A 16 -0.41 -6.91 -35.99
N GLY A 17 -0.73 -8.19 -36.19
CA GLY A 17 -0.97 -9.15 -35.15
C GLY A 17 0.35 -9.32 -34.44
N LEU A 18 0.62 -8.41 -33.50
CA LEU A 18 1.61 -8.68 -32.47
C LEU A 18 1.27 -10.08 -31.96
N PRO A 19 2.20 -11.05 -32.02
CA PRO A 19 1.92 -12.36 -31.48
C PRO A 19 1.53 -12.12 -30.03
N ARG A 20 0.32 -12.54 -29.67
CA ARG A 20 -0.20 -12.52 -28.29
C ARG A 20 0.61 -13.50 -27.46
N LYS A 21 1.90 -13.25 -27.32
CA LYS A 21 2.73 -13.82 -26.27
C LYS A 21 2.31 -13.09 -25.01
N HIS A 22 1.15 -13.47 -24.48
CA HIS A 22 0.80 -13.14 -23.12
C HIS A 22 1.98 -13.62 -22.27
N GLY A 23 2.51 -12.73 -21.44
CA GLY A 23 3.62 -13.05 -20.54
C GLY A 23 3.23 -14.14 -19.54
N ALA A 24 4.05 -14.33 -18.51
CA ALA A 24 3.67 -15.20 -17.41
C ALA A 24 2.27 -14.83 -16.87
N ARG A 25 1.47 -15.83 -16.50
CA ARG A 25 0.21 -15.62 -15.79
C ARG A 25 0.54 -14.96 -14.46
N ILE A 26 0.17 -13.70 -14.28
CA ILE A 26 0.53 -12.92 -13.10
C ILE A 26 -0.70 -12.74 -12.23
N LEU A 27 -0.56 -13.04 -10.95
CA LEU A 27 -1.46 -12.63 -9.88
C LEU A 27 -0.66 -11.75 -8.91
N PHE A 28 -1.08 -10.49 -8.79
CA PHE A 28 -0.54 -9.54 -7.85
C PHE A 28 -1.55 -9.31 -6.74
N ALA A 29 -1.08 -9.22 -5.50
CA ALA A 29 -1.92 -8.89 -4.37
C ALA A 29 -1.16 -8.12 -3.30
N ILE A 30 -1.86 -7.21 -2.62
CA ILE A 30 -1.31 -6.34 -1.58
C ILE A 30 -2.38 -6.03 -0.53
N ALA A 31 -1.96 -5.86 0.72
CA ALA A 31 -2.84 -5.37 1.78
C ALA A 31 -3.20 -3.90 1.49
N ARG A 32 -4.50 -3.61 1.40
CA ARG A 32 -5.02 -2.24 1.33
C ARG A 32 -5.11 -1.62 2.73
N ASP A 33 -5.58 -2.42 3.68
CA ASP A 33 -5.77 -2.10 5.09
C ASP A 33 -5.70 -3.42 5.91
N PRO A 34 -5.82 -3.39 7.26
CA PRO A 34 -5.69 -4.60 8.08
C PRO A 34 -6.66 -5.73 7.72
N ARG A 35 -7.81 -5.41 7.08
CA ARG A 35 -8.90 -6.35 6.81
C ARG A 35 -9.21 -6.52 5.32
N THR A 36 -8.48 -5.85 4.44
CA THR A 36 -8.76 -5.84 3.00
C THR A 36 -7.50 -6.07 2.19
N ILE A 37 -7.55 -7.06 1.31
CA ILE A 37 -6.52 -7.35 0.31
C ILE A 37 -7.05 -6.95 -1.05
N PHE A 38 -6.26 -6.17 -1.79
CA PHE A 38 -6.46 -5.95 -3.21
C PHE A 38 -5.74 -7.06 -3.99
N ALA A 39 -6.44 -7.69 -4.93
CA ALA A 39 -5.88 -8.65 -5.86
C ALA A 39 -6.14 -8.19 -7.30
N SER A 40 -5.16 -8.35 -8.17
CA SER A 40 -5.29 -8.13 -9.61
C SER A 40 -4.53 -9.17 -10.41
N TRP A 41 -5.02 -9.49 -11.61
CA TRP A 41 -4.44 -10.52 -12.44
C TRP A 41 -4.33 -10.09 -13.90
N ASN A 42 -3.34 -10.68 -14.56
CA ASN A 42 -3.19 -10.62 -16.01
C ASN A 42 -3.02 -12.05 -16.52
N ILE A 43 -4.14 -12.62 -17.00
CA ILE A 43 -4.26 -14.01 -17.42
C ILE A 43 -5.10 -14.03 -18.71
N ASP A 44 -4.61 -14.73 -19.73
CA ASP A 44 -5.34 -14.98 -20.96
C ASP A 44 -6.39 -16.09 -20.74
N TRP A 45 -7.53 -15.70 -20.13
CA TRP A 45 -8.64 -16.61 -19.86
C TRP A 45 -9.23 -17.25 -21.11
N PRO A 46 -9.45 -16.52 -22.24
CA PRO A 46 -9.91 -17.15 -23.47
C PRO A 46 -9.01 -18.28 -23.95
N ALA A 47 -7.68 -18.09 -23.96
CA ALA A 47 -6.75 -19.15 -24.37
C ALA A 47 -6.69 -20.31 -23.36
N LEU A 48 -6.93 -20.03 -22.08
CA LEU A 48 -7.00 -21.07 -21.05
C LEU A 48 -8.27 -21.92 -21.21
N PHE A 49 -9.42 -21.28 -21.42
CA PHE A 49 -10.72 -21.94 -21.50
C PHE A 49 -11.04 -22.55 -22.86
N GLU A 50 -10.25 -22.27 -23.89
CA GLU A 50 -10.32 -23.00 -25.16
C GLU A 50 -10.07 -24.51 -24.96
N LYS A 51 -9.22 -24.87 -23.98
CA LYS A 51 -8.79 -26.26 -23.73
C LYS A 51 -9.56 -26.94 -22.60
N VAL A 52 -10.14 -26.17 -21.70
CA VAL A 52 -10.75 -26.65 -20.46
C VAL A 52 -11.94 -25.78 -20.14
N VAL A 53 -13.10 -26.38 -19.87
CA VAL A 53 -14.28 -25.65 -19.41
C VAL A 53 -14.46 -25.93 -17.92
N PRO A 54 -14.33 -24.94 -17.01
CA PRO A 54 -14.59 -25.15 -15.60
C PRO A 54 -16.00 -25.69 -15.37
N VAL A 55 -16.14 -26.62 -14.43
CA VAL A 55 -17.41 -27.30 -14.15
C VAL A 55 -18.53 -26.32 -13.78
N ASP A 56 -18.19 -25.29 -13.02
CA ASP A 56 -19.11 -24.24 -12.53
C ASP A 56 -19.08 -22.97 -13.40
N ARG A 57 -18.27 -22.97 -14.47
CA ARG A 57 -18.01 -21.82 -15.34
C ARG A 57 -17.52 -20.57 -14.59
N GLN A 58 -16.88 -20.75 -13.43
CA GLN A 58 -16.37 -19.68 -12.60
C GLN A 58 -14.86 -19.78 -12.42
N VAL A 59 -14.26 -18.63 -12.14
CA VAL A 59 -12.91 -18.53 -11.58
C VAL A 59 -13.07 -18.14 -10.12
N HIS A 60 -12.18 -18.64 -9.28
CA HIS A 60 -12.20 -18.37 -7.86
C HIS A 60 -10.88 -17.79 -7.39
N LEU A 61 -10.97 -16.93 -6.39
CA LEU A 61 -9.84 -16.54 -5.55
C LEU A 61 -9.92 -17.30 -4.22
N ARG A 62 -8.82 -17.95 -3.84
CA ARG A 62 -8.63 -18.53 -2.51
C ARG A 62 -7.65 -17.68 -1.73
N LEU A 63 -8.03 -17.34 -0.51
CA LEU A 63 -7.19 -16.67 0.46
C LEU A 63 -6.65 -17.70 1.45
N HIS A 64 -5.33 -17.85 1.47
CA HIS A 64 -4.61 -18.76 2.37
C HIS A 64 -3.89 -17.97 3.44
N ARG A 65 -3.96 -18.45 4.69
CA ARG A 65 -3.19 -17.91 5.82
C ARG A 65 -1.73 -18.40 5.79
N ALA A 66 -0.90 -17.84 6.69
CA ALA A 66 0.51 -18.19 6.82
C ALA A 66 0.76 -19.67 7.11
N ASP A 67 -0.18 -20.34 7.78
CA ASP A 67 -0.17 -21.78 8.06
C ASP A 67 -0.57 -22.64 6.85
N GLY A 68 -0.92 -22.01 5.72
CA GLY A 68 -1.41 -22.67 4.51
C GLY A 68 -2.89 -23.06 4.56
N LEU A 69 -3.61 -22.71 5.64
CA LEU A 69 -5.03 -23.00 5.75
C LEU A 69 -5.85 -21.99 4.92
N GLU A 70 -6.75 -22.52 4.10
CA GLU A 70 -7.72 -21.72 3.36
C GLU A 70 -8.63 -20.98 4.36
N GLU A 71 -8.64 -19.66 4.30
CA GLU A 71 -9.53 -18.81 5.09
C GLU A 71 -10.83 -18.53 4.33
N LYS A 72 -10.74 -18.31 3.02
CA LYS A 72 -11.89 -17.88 2.22
C LYS A 72 -11.71 -18.24 0.76
N THR A 73 -12.82 -18.61 0.11
CA THR A 73 -12.93 -18.75 -1.34
C THR A 73 -14.05 -17.86 -1.85
N VAL A 74 -13.80 -17.14 -2.95
CA VAL A 74 -14.81 -16.31 -3.62
C VAL A 74 -14.77 -16.50 -5.13
N ALA A 75 -15.94 -16.63 -5.75
CA ALA A 75 -16.08 -16.58 -7.19
C ALA A 75 -15.84 -15.16 -7.71
N VAL A 76 -15.11 -15.04 -8.83
CA VAL A 76 -14.78 -13.77 -9.47
C VAL A 76 -15.04 -13.85 -10.97
N GLU A 77 -15.38 -12.70 -11.55
CA GLU A 77 -15.47 -12.56 -13.00
C GLU A 77 -14.04 -12.52 -13.59
N PRO A 78 -13.65 -13.46 -14.46
CA PRO A 78 -12.27 -13.54 -14.96
C PRO A 78 -11.82 -12.27 -15.69
N LEU A 79 -12.74 -11.58 -16.36
CA LEU A 79 -12.46 -10.38 -17.15
C LEU A 79 -12.45 -9.08 -16.35
N ALA A 80 -12.85 -9.10 -15.08
CA ALA A 80 -12.79 -7.92 -14.20
C ALA A 80 -11.34 -7.51 -13.86
N ALA A 81 -10.37 -8.41 -14.03
CA ALA A 81 -8.93 -8.22 -13.80
C ALA A 81 -8.51 -7.84 -12.36
N MET A 82 -9.45 -7.60 -11.45
CA MET A 82 -9.20 -7.28 -10.05
C MET A 82 -10.37 -7.63 -9.13
N HIS A 83 -10.08 -7.78 -7.83
CA HIS A 83 -11.07 -7.99 -6.78
C HIS A 83 -10.53 -7.55 -5.41
N TYR A 84 -11.43 -7.26 -4.47
CA TYR A 84 -11.09 -7.01 -3.06
C TYR A 84 -11.53 -8.18 -2.19
N LEU A 85 -10.60 -8.73 -1.41
CA LEU A 85 -10.85 -9.81 -0.45
C LEU A 85 -10.87 -9.26 0.96
N THR A 86 -11.93 -9.56 1.71
CA THR A 86 -11.98 -9.27 3.16
C THR A 86 -11.39 -10.42 3.97
N THR A 87 -10.62 -10.08 5.00
CA THR A 87 -10.03 -11.03 5.95
C THR A 87 -10.74 -10.94 7.31
N SER A 88 -10.51 -11.93 8.16
CA SER A 88 -11.02 -11.99 9.53
C SER A 88 -10.41 -10.95 10.49
N GLY A 89 -9.41 -10.17 10.04
CA GLY A 89 -8.85 -9.03 10.79
C GLY A 89 -7.82 -9.38 11.86
N THR A 90 -7.34 -10.62 11.90
CA THR A 90 -6.13 -10.93 12.66
C THR A 90 -4.90 -10.58 11.81
N PRO A 91 -3.86 -9.95 12.39
CA PRO A 91 -2.63 -9.68 11.66
C PRO A 91 -2.01 -11.02 11.27
N ALA A 92 -2.02 -11.29 9.98
CA ALA A 92 -1.60 -12.55 9.40
C ALA A 92 -0.93 -12.29 8.05
N SER A 93 0.08 -13.10 7.76
CA SER A 93 0.58 -13.21 6.41
C SER A 93 -0.43 -14.00 5.58
N TYR A 94 -0.68 -13.54 4.36
CA TYR A 94 -1.62 -14.14 3.43
C TYR A 94 -0.97 -14.47 2.10
N ARG A 95 -1.56 -15.44 1.38
CA ARG A 95 -1.33 -15.64 -0.05
C ARG A 95 -2.69 -15.75 -0.75
N VAL A 96 -2.78 -15.18 -1.94
CA VAL A 96 -3.95 -15.29 -2.79
C VAL A 96 -3.62 -16.24 -3.93
N GLU A 97 -4.51 -17.17 -4.18
CA GLU A 97 -4.47 -18.09 -5.30
C GLU A 97 -5.65 -17.83 -6.22
N ILE A 98 -5.43 -17.88 -7.53
CA ILE A 98 -6.51 -17.81 -8.52
C ILE A 98 -6.56 -19.12 -9.30
N GLY A 99 -7.76 -19.66 -9.49
CA GLY A 99 -7.96 -20.96 -10.10
C GLY A 99 -9.42 -21.27 -10.42
N TYR A 100 -9.68 -22.51 -10.79
CA TYR A 100 -11.01 -23.01 -11.14
C TYR A 100 -11.14 -24.49 -10.76
N TYR A 101 -12.35 -25.04 -10.82
CA TYR A 101 -12.61 -26.44 -10.55
C TYR A 101 -12.87 -27.22 -11.85
N GLU A 102 -12.13 -28.31 -12.06
CA GLU A 102 -12.38 -29.28 -13.14
C GLU A 102 -11.61 -30.59 -12.91
N PRO A 103 -12.26 -31.74 -12.65
CA PRO A 103 -13.68 -31.93 -12.45
C PRO A 103 -14.16 -31.29 -11.14
N ALA A 104 -15.44 -31.50 -10.78
CA ALA A 104 -16.00 -31.03 -9.51
C ALA A 104 -15.09 -31.36 -8.32
N ASP A 105 -14.94 -30.39 -7.42
CA ASP A 105 -14.13 -30.46 -6.20
C ASP A 105 -12.61 -30.63 -6.41
N VAL A 106 -12.13 -30.69 -7.66
CA VAL A 106 -10.69 -30.74 -7.98
C VAL A 106 -10.20 -29.34 -8.33
N TRP A 107 -9.32 -28.80 -7.50
CA TRP A 107 -8.76 -27.46 -7.67
C TRP A 107 -7.65 -27.42 -8.71
N HIS A 108 -7.77 -26.50 -9.67
CA HIS A 108 -6.75 -26.19 -10.65
C HIS A 108 -6.20 -24.77 -10.42
N SER A 109 -5.00 -24.72 -9.85
CA SER A 109 -4.24 -23.48 -9.64
C SER A 109 -3.78 -22.88 -10.98
N VAL A 110 -4.05 -21.58 -11.17
CA VAL A 110 -3.63 -20.84 -12.36
C VAL A 110 -2.46 -19.90 -12.04
N ALA A 111 -2.51 -19.21 -10.91
CA ALA A 111 -1.43 -18.37 -10.40
C ALA A 111 -1.55 -18.18 -8.88
N MET A 112 -0.42 -17.87 -8.24
CA MET A 112 -0.31 -17.61 -6.80
C MET A 112 0.42 -16.29 -6.58
N SER A 113 -0.03 -15.49 -5.63
CA SER A 113 0.61 -14.24 -5.25
C SER A 113 1.88 -14.47 -4.41
N HIS A 114 2.66 -13.41 -4.26
CA HIS A 114 3.64 -13.33 -3.18
C HIS A 114 2.93 -13.29 -1.81
N GLU A 115 3.72 -13.45 -0.75
CA GLU A 115 3.23 -13.26 0.62
C GLU A 115 2.83 -11.81 0.84
N ILE A 116 1.69 -11.63 1.52
CA ILE A 116 1.08 -10.34 1.82
C ILE A 116 1.04 -10.21 3.33
N VAL A 117 1.76 -9.24 3.88
CA VAL A 117 1.69 -8.94 5.32
C VAL A 117 0.66 -7.83 5.53
N THR A 118 -0.43 -8.12 6.23
CA THR A 118 -1.40 -7.08 6.58
C THR A 118 -0.87 -6.21 7.72
N PRO A 119 -1.16 -4.90 7.70
CA PRO A 119 -0.84 -4.05 8.84
C PRO A 119 -1.69 -4.45 10.06
N PRO A 120 -1.24 -4.16 11.29
CA PRO A 120 -2.03 -4.41 12.50
C PRO A 120 -3.39 -3.69 12.45
N ASP A 121 -4.42 -4.37 12.95
CA ASP A 121 -5.79 -3.85 13.04
C ASP A 121 -6.01 -2.94 14.26
N ASP A 122 -5.06 -2.95 15.19
CA ASP A 122 -5.09 -2.11 16.38
C ASP A 122 -4.49 -0.73 16.13
N ILE A 123 -5.07 0.27 16.80
CA ILE A 123 -4.47 1.59 16.92
C ILE A 123 -3.23 1.44 17.78
N ALA A 124 -2.07 1.83 17.25
CA ALA A 124 -0.85 1.90 18.05
C ALA A 124 -1.14 2.70 19.33
N GLU A 125 -0.89 2.07 20.49
CA GLU A 125 -0.94 2.79 21.76
C GLU A 125 -0.09 4.05 21.65
N THR A 126 -0.48 5.12 22.36
CA THR A 126 0.31 6.35 22.46
C THR A 126 1.66 6.05 23.11
N ALA A 127 2.61 5.55 22.32
CA ALA A 127 3.98 5.35 22.71
C ALA A 127 4.67 6.71 22.84
N ASP A 128 5.67 6.81 23.72
CA ASP A 128 6.56 7.97 23.74
C ASP A 128 7.30 8.02 22.40
N VAL A 129 6.83 8.85 21.48
CA VAL A 129 7.47 9.04 20.18
C VAL A 129 8.73 9.86 20.39
N ASP A 130 9.86 9.31 19.95
CA ASP A 130 11.11 10.06 19.95
C ASP A 130 11.06 11.10 18.82
N LEU A 131 11.21 12.39 19.19
CA LEU A 131 11.05 13.52 18.30
C LEU A 131 12.34 14.34 18.26
N ALA A 132 12.91 14.47 17.07
CA ALA A 132 14.02 15.37 16.82
C ALA A 132 13.59 16.50 15.87
N THR A 133 13.84 17.75 16.28
CA THR A 133 13.73 18.91 15.38
C THR A 133 15.02 19.02 14.58
N ILE A 134 14.94 18.90 13.26
CA ILE A 134 16.11 19.02 12.37
C ILE A 134 16.17 20.45 11.83
N PRO A 135 17.25 21.22 12.11
CA PRO A 135 17.42 22.55 11.53
C PRO A 135 17.64 22.47 10.02
N PHE A 136 16.75 23.07 9.24
CA PHE A 136 16.79 22.99 7.77
C PHE A 136 17.95 23.77 7.14
N HIS A 137 18.53 24.74 7.86
CA HIS A 137 19.66 25.56 7.41
C HIS A 137 21.03 24.91 7.65
N ILE A 138 21.08 23.74 8.28
CA ILE A 138 22.32 23.01 8.55
C ILE A 138 22.38 21.79 7.63
N GLY A 139 23.51 21.59 6.97
CA GLY A 139 23.72 20.43 6.09
C GLY A 139 23.81 19.12 6.87
N PHE A 140 23.40 18.01 6.27
CA PHE A 140 23.42 16.69 6.92
C PHE A 140 24.80 16.30 7.45
N GLN A 141 25.86 16.55 6.67
CA GLN A 141 27.23 16.28 7.10
C GLN A 141 27.63 17.08 8.34
N GLN A 142 27.22 18.35 8.42
CA GLN A 142 27.49 19.19 9.59
C GLN A 142 26.77 18.66 10.83
N LEU A 143 25.54 18.14 10.68
CA LEU A 143 24.82 17.49 11.77
C LEU A 143 25.58 16.24 12.26
N LEU A 144 26.11 15.42 11.35
CA LEU A 144 26.96 14.27 11.73
C LEU A 144 28.22 14.71 12.48
N ASP A 145 28.88 15.78 12.01
CA ASP A 145 30.08 16.31 12.63
C ASP A 145 29.81 16.87 14.04
N PHE A 146 28.60 17.41 14.30
CA PHE A 146 28.22 17.94 15.60
C PHE A 146 27.87 16.84 16.62
N PHE A 147 27.22 15.76 16.16
CA PHE A 147 26.70 14.69 17.03
C PHE A 147 27.58 13.44 17.08
N GLY A 148 28.66 13.41 16.30
CA GLY A 148 29.62 12.31 16.24
C GLY A 148 29.23 11.24 15.22
N ALA A 149 30.16 10.87 14.36
CA ALA A 149 29.92 10.05 13.18
C ALA A 149 29.90 8.52 13.41
N SER A 150 29.94 7.99 14.65
CA SER A 150 30.58 6.67 14.84
C SER A 150 29.86 5.58 15.65
N ASN A 151 28.60 5.73 16.07
CA ASN A 151 28.05 4.76 17.06
C ASN A 151 26.95 3.83 16.52
N GLY A 152 26.65 3.84 15.22
CA GLY A 152 25.59 3.02 14.61
C GLY A 152 24.15 3.41 15.00
N THR A 153 23.99 4.29 15.99
CA THR A 153 22.72 4.90 16.39
C THR A 153 22.24 5.88 15.31
N ALA A 154 20.95 5.83 14.97
CA ALA A 154 20.36 6.79 14.04
C ALA A 154 20.55 8.23 14.52
N LEU A 155 21.01 9.13 13.66
CA LEU A 155 21.25 10.55 13.97
C LEU A 155 20.03 11.21 14.62
N ALA A 156 18.83 10.90 14.13
CA ALA A 156 17.58 11.42 14.69
C ALA A 156 17.41 11.05 16.18
N THR A 157 17.79 9.84 16.59
CA THR A 157 17.74 9.41 17.99
C THR A 157 18.72 10.21 18.85
N VAL A 158 19.95 10.38 18.37
CA VAL A 158 20.99 11.17 19.07
C VAL A 158 20.53 12.62 19.26
N MET A 159 19.97 13.22 18.20
CA MET A 159 19.42 14.57 18.23
C MET A 159 18.23 14.68 19.18
N SER A 160 17.30 13.72 19.18
CA SER A 160 16.15 13.73 20.09
C SER A 160 16.59 13.66 21.55
N GLN A 161 17.54 12.77 21.88
CA GLN A 161 18.10 12.64 23.23
C GLN A 161 18.81 13.92 23.68
N PHE A 162 19.62 14.52 22.81
CA PHE A 162 20.24 15.81 23.09
C PHE A 162 19.20 16.90 23.36
N GLN A 163 18.18 17.02 22.51
CA GLN A 163 17.10 18.00 22.71
C GLN A 163 16.31 17.74 24.00
N LYS A 164 16.04 16.47 24.35
CA LYS A 164 15.41 16.09 25.62
C LYS A 164 16.25 16.54 26.82
N ARG A 165 17.58 16.28 26.80
CA ARG A 165 18.50 16.74 27.86
C ARG A 165 18.52 18.25 28.00
N VAL A 166 18.70 18.95 26.88
CA VAL A 166 18.73 20.42 26.85
C VAL A 166 17.44 21.06 27.38
N LEU A 167 16.28 20.42 27.16
CA LEU A 167 15.01 20.89 27.68
C LEU A 167 14.78 20.53 29.15
N SER A 168 15.36 19.44 29.65
CA SER A 168 15.27 19.01 31.04
C SER A 168 16.20 19.81 31.97
N GLU A 169 17.32 20.29 31.45
CA GLU A 169 18.31 21.04 32.21
C GLU A 169 18.00 22.54 32.24
N GLN A 170 18.27 23.17 33.39
CA GLN A 170 18.27 24.63 33.48
C GLN A 170 19.39 25.18 32.56
N PRO A 171 19.22 26.32 31.86
CA PRO A 171 20.24 26.85 30.93
C PRO A 171 21.63 27.07 31.54
N LYS A 172 21.70 27.24 32.87
CA LYS A 172 22.96 27.38 33.62
C LYS A 172 23.68 26.04 33.85
N ALA A 173 22.96 24.93 33.84
CA ALA A 173 23.47 23.58 34.08
C ALA A 173 24.06 22.90 32.83
N LEU A 174 23.72 23.39 31.63
CA LEU A 174 24.22 22.85 30.36
C LEU A 174 25.76 22.83 30.32
N SER A 175 26.31 21.70 29.90
CA SER A 175 27.75 21.52 29.69
C SER A 175 28.31 22.47 28.62
N GLY A 176 29.63 22.68 28.62
CA GLY A 176 30.29 23.51 27.60
C GLY A 176 30.10 22.97 26.18
N GLU A 177 30.11 21.64 26.04
CA GLU A 177 29.89 20.95 24.75
C GLU A 177 28.46 21.16 24.25
N GLU A 178 27.46 21.05 25.11
CA GLU A 178 26.05 21.24 24.70
C GLU A 178 25.77 22.68 24.28
N LYS A 179 26.34 23.66 24.99
CA LYS A 179 26.27 25.08 24.62
C LYS A 179 26.91 25.32 23.25
N GLU A 180 28.03 24.66 22.98
CA GLU A 180 28.73 24.77 21.70
C GLU A 180 27.92 24.12 20.56
N ILE A 181 27.30 22.96 20.80
CA ILE A 181 26.39 22.32 19.83
C ILE A 181 25.20 23.24 19.52
N LEU A 182 24.54 23.83 20.52
CA LEU A 182 23.44 24.78 20.31
C LEU A 182 23.86 25.99 19.48
N ARG A 183 25.05 26.54 19.76
CA ARG A 183 25.64 27.65 18.99
C ARG A 183 25.87 27.26 17.53
N LYS A 184 26.45 26.08 17.29
CA LYS A 184 26.70 25.53 15.94
C LYS A 184 25.40 25.27 15.17
N LEU A 185 24.37 24.76 15.85
CA LEU A 185 23.04 24.56 15.28
C LEU A 185 22.28 25.87 15.03
N ARG A 186 22.78 27.01 15.54
CA ARG A 186 22.10 28.32 15.53
C ARG A 186 20.67 28.20 16.09
N SER A 187 20.50 27.40 17.13
CA SER A 187 19.20 27.09 17.72
C SER A 187 19.22 27.44 19.20
N SER A 188 18.17 28.08 19.69
CA SER A 188 17.98 28.37 21.11
C SER A 188 17.18 27.28 21.81
N VAL A 189 17.38 27.13 23.12
CA VAL A 189 16.57 26.23 23.97
C VAL A 189 15.08 26.57 23.87
N SER A 190 14.74 27.87 23.74
CA SER A 190 13.36 28.34 23.59
C SER A 190 12.72 27.88 22.28
N GLU A 191 13.45 27.95 21.16
CA GLU A 191 12.97 27.48 19.85
C GLU A 191 12.73 25.97 19.85
N ILE A 192 13.66 25.20 20.41
CA ILE A 192 13.51 23.75 20.56
C ILE A 192 12.28 23.43 21.44
N ALA A 193 12.09 24.17 22.53
CA ALA A 193 10.93 24.02 23.41
C ALA A 193 9.61 24.37 22.69
N ALA A 194 9.60 25.45 21.91
CA ALA A 194 8.45 25.88 21.14
C ALA A 194 8.06 24.84 20.07
N ALA A 195 9.04 24.33 19.33
CA ALA A 195 8.83 23.25 18.35
C ALA A 195 8.25 21.99 19.00
N ARG A 196 8.78 21.57 20.16
CA ARG A 196 8.26 20.42 20.92
C ARG A 196 6.82 20.63 21.38
N ARG A 197 6.50 21.82 21.92
CA ARG A 197 5.12 22.16 22.34
C ARG A 197 4.17 22.19 21.16
N ALA A 198 4.58 22.76 20.03
CA ALA A 198 3.79 22.79 18.80
C ALA A 198 3.48 21.38 18.31
N PHE A 199 4.49 20.49 18.27
CA PHE A 199 4.29 19.09 17.94
C PHE A 199 3.30 18.42 18.90
N ASN A 200 3.50 18.55 20.21
CA ASN A 200 2.62 17.93 21.21
C ASN A 200 1.16 18.40 21.11
N LYS A 201 0.94 19.70 20.82
CA LYS A 201 -0.41 20.25 20.60
C LYS A 201 -1.04 19.67 19.33
N ILE A 202 -0.30 19.69 18.22
CA ILE A 202 -0.75 19.16 16.93
C ILE A 202 -1.04 17.66 17.03
N ALA A 203 -0.16 16.90 17.69
CA ALA A 203 -0.34 15.48 17.93
C ALA A 203 -1.64 15.25 18.71
N ARG A 204 -1.87 15.92 19.84
CA ARG A 204 -3.12 15.72 20.61
C ARG A 204 -4.37 16.06 19.81
N GLU A 205 -4.41 17.21 19.15
CA GLU A 205 -5.61 17.67 18.42
C GLU A 205 -5.87 16.86 17.14
N LYS A 206 -4.83 16.62 16.32
CA LYS A 206 -4.97 15.87 15.05
C LYS A 206 -5.15 14.38 15.29
N LEU A 207 -4.44 13.79 16.27
CA LEU A 207 -4.63 12.38 16.63
C LEU A 207 -6.05 12.19 17.17
N ALA A 208 -6.51 13.01 18.13
CA ALA A 208 -7.88 12.90 18.64
C ALA A 208 -8.96 13.07 17.54
N ARG A 209 -8.74 13.96 16.56
CA ARG A 209 -9.66 14.11 15.42
C ARG A 209 -9.58 12.93 14.45
N ARG A 210 -8.39 12.40 14.16
CA ARG A 210 -8.21 11.23 13.29
C ARG A 210 -8.73 9.95 13.93
N THR A 211 -8.51 9.76 15.22
CA THR A 211 -9.09 8.65 15.99
C THR A 211 -10.61 8.70 15.92
N ARG A 212 -11.23 9.88 16.13
CA ARG A 212 -12.68 10.04 15.93
C ARG A 212 -13.12 9.69 14.50
N ALA A 213 -12.45 10.24 13.49
CA ALA A 213 -12.78 9.95 12.10
C ALA A 213 -12.62 8.46 11.73
N LEU A 214 -11.59 7.76 12.25
CA LEU A 214 -11.40 6.33 12.01
C LEU A 214 -12.44 5.46 12.73
N LEU A 215 -12.87 5.86 13.93
CA LEU A 215 -13.97 5.20 14.65
C LEU A 215 -15.32 5.40 13.93
N ASP A 216 -15.49 6.53 13.25
CA ASP A 216 -16.68 6.81 12.43
C ASP A 216 -16.67 6.06 11.08
N PHE A 217 -15.52 5.54 10.63
CA PHE A 217 -15.40 4.65 9.47
C PHE A 217 -15.70 3.20 9.88
N THR A 218 -16.97 2.89 10.14
CA THR A 218 -17.44 1.51 9.93
C THR A 218 -17.29 1.19 8.45
N SER A 219 -16.39 0.26 8.13
CA SER A 219 -16.06 -0.22 6.77
C SER A 219 -17.31 -0.60 5.97
N THR A 220 -17.92 0.36 5.27
CA THR A 220 -18.80 0.10 4.15
C THR A 220 -17.93 -0.10 2.93
N SER A 221 -17.52 -1.36 2.71
CA SER A 221 -17.08 -1.77 1.38
C SER A 221 -18.24 -1.53 0.41
N PRO A 222 -18.04 -0.88 -0.75
CA PRO A 222 -19.06 -0.83 -1.78
C PRO A 222 -19.19 -2.25 -2.34
N SER A 223 -20.13 -3.02 -1.81
CA SER A 223 -20.49 -4.35 -2.29
C SER A 223 -21.46 -4.31 -3.48
N ARG A 224 -21.85 -3.12 -3.97
CA ARG A 224 -22.79 -3.00 -5.07
C ARG A 224 -22.03 -2.88 -6.39
N GLY A 225 -21.92 -4.01 -7.08
CA GLY A 225 -21.63 -4.03 -8.51
C GLY A 225 -22.62 -3.15 -9.27
N PHE A 226 -22.17 -2.59 -10.39
CA PHE A 226 -23.01 -1.87 -11.32
C PHE A 226 -24.15 -2.80 -11.81
N GLU A 227 -25.31 -2.72 -11.17
CA GLU A 227 -26.55 -3.29 -11.70
C GLU A 227 -27.06 -2.30 -12.75
N GLY A 228 -26.63 -2.52 -14.00
CA GLY A 228 -27.10 -1.77 -15.16
C GLY A 228 -28.51 -2.20 -15.51
N ASP A 229 -29.46 -1.31 -15.26
CA ASP A 229 -30.88 -1.48 -15.57
C ASP A 229 -31.07 -1.37 -17.10
N TRP A 230 -31.04 -2.50 -17.80
CA TRP A 230 -31.43 -2.57 -19.21
C TRP A 230 -32.95 -2.64 -19.30
N VAL A 231 -33.57 -1.47 -19.34
CA VAL A 231 -34.97 -1.34 -19.78
C VAL A 231 -35.02 -1.75 -21.26
N SER A 232 -35.54 -2.94 -21.51
CA SER A 232 -36.00 -3.35 -22.83
C SER A 232 -37.18 -2.47 -23.24
N VAL A 233 -36.97 -1.57 -24.20
CA VAL A 233 -38.07 -0.97 -24.97
C VAL A 233 -38.20 -1.79 -26.25
N GLY A 234 -39.21 -2.65 -26.26
CA GLY A 234 -39.73 -3.29 -27.45
C GLY A 234 -41.22 -3.00 -27.56
N SER A 235 -41.58 -2.11 -28.48
CA SER A 235 -42.72 -2.17 -29.42
C SER A 235 -42.79 -0.86 -30.20
#